data_AF-A0A3N4J3V2-F1
#
_entry.id   AF-A0A3N4J3V2-F1
#
_cell.length_a   1.000
_cell.length_b   1.000
_cell.length_c   1.000
_cell.angle_alpha   90.00
_cell.angle_beta   90.00
_cell.angle_gamma   90.00
#
_symmetry.space_group_name_H-M   'P 1'
#
loop_
_entity.id
_entity.type
_entity.pdbx_description
1 polymer ?
#
loop_
_entity_poly.entity_id
_entity_poly.type
_entity_poly.pdbx_seq_one_letter_code
_entity_poly.pdbx_strand_id
1 'polypeptide(L)' 'VSWNWGSGHPTGTVAEIKDHGSLEISSKGKKVHKNADPKNPAVHVARDGNDVVKRASELTK' A
#
# COMPACT_ATOMS: atom_id res chain seq x y z
N VAL A 1 0.62 6.24 -7.98
CA VAL A 1 0.47 4.80 -8.23
C VAL A 1 -1.00 4.44 -8.26
N SER A 2 -1.38 3.52 -9.14
CA SER A 2 -2.73 2.94 -9.20
C SER A 2 -2.70 1.49 -8.72
N TRP A 3 -3.83 0.91 -8.32
CA TRP A 3 -3.97 -0.52 -8.09
C TRP A 3 -5.38 -0.98 -8.45
N ASN A 4 -5.55 -2.28 -8.67
CA ASN A 4 -6.87 -2.81 -8.93
C ASN A 4 -7.65 -3.01 -7.62
N TRP A 5 -8.88 -2.49 -7.59
CA TRP A 5 -9.83 -2.69 -6.50
C TRP A 5 -11.22 -3.00 -7.07
N GLY A 6 -11.48 -4.28 -7.30
CA GLY A 6 -12.73 -4.75 -7.93
C GLY A 6 -12.80 -4.30 -9.38
N SER A 7 -13.72 -3.37 -9.69
CA SER A 7 -13.88 -2.77 -11.01
C SER A 7 -13.23 -1.38 -11.14
N GLY A 8 -12.65 -0.85 -10.06
CA GLY A 8 -12.05 0.47 -10.03
C GLY A 8 -10.53 0.43 -9.90
N HIS A 9 -9.87 1.46 -10.44
CA HIS A 9 -8.43 1.70 -10.29
C HIS A 9 -8.18 2.94 -9.43
N PRO A 10 -8.33 2.84 -8.09
CA PRO A 10 -7.96 3.93 -7.21
C PRO A 10 -6.49 4.30 -7.40
N THR A 11 -6.22 5.59 -7.30
CA THR A 11 -4.88 6.17 -7.34
C THR A 11 -4.50 6.74 -5.97
N GLY A 12 -3.20 6.83 -5.73
CA GLY A 12 -2.64 7.45 -4.53
C GLY A 12 -1.16 7.73 -4.66
N THR A 13 -0.60 8.34 -3.62
CA THR A 13 0.80 8.76 -3.56
C THR A 13 1.57 7.80 -2.68
N VAL A 14 2.73 7.32 -3.15
CA VAL A 14 3.60 6.49 -2.32
C VAL A 14 4.22 7.35 -1.23
N ALA A 15 3.90 7.04 0.02
CA ALA A 15 4.44 7.72 1.20
C ALA A 15 5.69 7.01 1.73
N GLU A 16 5.63 5.68 1.83
CA GLU A 16 6.74 4.87 2.35
C GLU A 16 6.85 3.53 1.60
N ILE A 17 8.07 3.03 1.42
CA ILE A 17 8.36 1.71 0.87
C ILE A 17 9.25 0.97 1.85
N LYS A 18 8.89 -0.27 2.14
CA LYS A 18 9.62 -1.16 3.04
C LYS A 18 9.92 -2.44 2.29
N ASP A 19 11.20 -2.78 2.17
CA ASP A 19 11.66 -4.00 1.48
C ASP A 19 11.77 -5.22 2.40
N HIS A 20 11.89 -5.00 3.70
CA HIS A 20 12.02 -6.07 4.68
C HIS A 20 11.14 -5.85 5.91
N GLY A 21 10.51 -6.93 6.38
CA GLY A 21 9.72 -6.97 7.62
C GLY A 21 8.23 -6.77 7.37
N SER A 22 7.52 -6.22 8.34
CA SER A 22 6.11 -5.86 8.22
C SER A 22 5.94 -4.34 8.21
N LEU A 23 5.06 -3.86 7.34
CA LEU A 23 4.61 -2.47 7.32
C LEU A 23 3.19 -2.42 7.87
N GLU A 24 3.06 -1.79 9.04
CA GLU A 24 1.80 -1.57 9.75
C GLU A 24 1.46 -0.09 9.74
N ILE A 25 0.29 0.26 9.21
CA ILE A 25 -0.25 1.62 9.26
C ILE A 25 -1.63 1.59 9.91
N SER A 26 -1.99 2.68 10.56
CA SER A 26 -3.37 2.89 11.03
C SER A 26 -4.11 3.79 10.06
N SER A 27 -5.14 3.24 9.40
CA SER A 27 -5.95 3.96 8.42
C SER A 27 -7.42 3.94 8.85
N LYS A 28 -8.02 5.13 9.03
CA LYS A 28 -9.43 5.30 9.43
C LYS A 28 -9.89 4.37 10.57
N GLY A 29 -9.06 4.24 11.61
CA GLY A 29 -9.36 3.38 12.77
C GLY A 29 -9.21 1.88 12.54
N LYS A 30 -8.71 1.46 11.37
CA LYS A 30 -8.33 0.08 11.06
C LYS A 30 -6.81 -0.03 10.92
N LYS A 31 -6.22 -1.04 11.54
CA LYS A 31 -4.80 -1.37 11.33
C LYS A 31 -4.68 -2.17 10.04
N VAL A 32 -3.95 -1.63 9.09
CA VAL A 32 -3.63 -2.29 7.82
C VAL A 32 -2.17 -2.71 7.89
N HIS A 33 -1.92 -3.99 7.78
CA HIS A 33 -0.58 -4.54 7.79
C HIS A 33 -0.30 -5.33 6.52
N LYS A 34 0.96 -5.30 6.07
CA LYS A 34 1.43 -6.13 4.97
C LYS A 34 2.88 -6.52 5.20
N ASN A 35 3.21 -7.76 4.84
CA ASN A 35 4.58 -8.23 4.86
C ASN A 35 5.30 -7.74 3.60
N ALA A 36 6.42 -7.08 3.85
CA ALA A 36 7.41 -6.67 2.88
C ALA A 36 8.37 -7.82 2.63
N ASP A 37 8.50 -8.19 1.37
CA ASP A 37 9.45 -9.18 0.91
C ASP A 37 10.48 -8.48 0.00
N PRO A 38 11.76 -8.89 -0.03
CA PRO A 38 12.77 -8.28 -0.90
C PRO A 38 12.46 -8.43 -2.41
N LYS A 39 11.59 -9.38 -2.77
CA LYS A 39 11.06 -9.52 -4.14
C LYS A 39 9.76 -8.75 -4.35
N ASN A 40 9.11 -8.32 -3.27
CA ASN A 40 7.82 -7.66 -3.29
C ASN A 40 7.66 -6.71 -2.10
N PRO A 41 8.27 -5.51 -2.15
CA PRO A 41 8.26 -4.58 -1.03
C PRO A 41 6.83 -4.14 -0.68
N ALA A 42 6.59 -3.88 0.60
CA ALA A 42 5.36 -3.26 1.06
C ALA A 42 5.44 -1.75 0.83
N VAL A 43 4.41 -1.21 0.21
CA VAL A 43 4.29 0.19 -0.18
C VAL A 43 3.08 0.77 0.55
N HIS A 44 3.35 1.73 1.43
CA HIS A 44 2.31 2.60 1.99
C HIS A 44 1.95 3.64 0.93
N VAL A 45 0.71 3.57 0.50
CA VAL A 45 0.10 4.54 -0.40
C VAL A 45 -0.83 5.43 0.42
N ALA A 46 -0.45 6.69 0.55
CA ALA A 46 -1.27 7.73 1.16
C ALA A 46 -2.29 8.26 0.14
N ARG A 47 -3.51 8.47 0.60
CA ARG A 47 -4.59 9.09 -0.18
C ARG A 47 -5.47 9.90 0.76
N ASP A 48 -6.20 10.86 0.21
CA ASP A 48 -7.07 11.74 0.99
C ASP A 48 -8.07 10.94 1.85
N GLY A 49 -7.78 10.93 3.15
CA GLY A 49 -8.57 10.28 4.18
C GLY A 49 -8.64 8.74 4.17
N ASN A 50 -7.79 7.98 3.46
CA ASN A 50 -7.71 6.52 3.62
C ASN A 50 -6.41 5.93 3.07
N ASP A 51 -5.38 5.94 3.90
CA ASP A 51 -4.10 5.28 3.63
C ASP A 51 -4.26 3.77 3.45
N VAL A 52 -3.47 3.19 2.54
CA VAL A 52 -3.47 1.74 2.30
C VAL A 52 -2.05 1.22 2.23
N VAL A 53 -1.87 -0.05 2.63
CA VAL A 53 -0.62 -0.78 2.36
C VAL A 53 -0.87 -1.79 1.25
N LYS A 54 -0.12 -1.64 0.17
CA LYS A 54 -0.13 -2.52 -0.99
C LYS A 54 1.28 -3.02 -1.25
N ARG A 55 1.44 -4.19 -1.85
CA ARG A 55 2.77 -4.60 -2.30
C ARG A 55 3.12 -3.95 -3.63
N ALA A 56 4.39 -3.77 -3.93
CA ALA A 56 4.82 -3.18 -5.20
C ALA A 56 4.28 -3.94 -6.41
N SER A 57 4.15 -5.28 -6.33
CA SER A 57 3.54 -6.08 -7.39
C SER A 57 2.05 -5.82 -7.62
N GLU A 58 1.34 -5.26 -6.63
CA GLU A 58 -0.08 -4.90 -6.75
C GLU A 58 -0.27 -3.49 -7.34
N LEU A 59 0.81 -2.71 -7.41
CA LEU A 59 0.78 -1.34 -7.92
C LEU A 59 1.06 -1.32 -9.41
N THR A 60 0.29 -0.51 -10.12
CA THR A 60 0.45 -0.15 -11.53
C THR A 60 0.88 1.31 -11.63
N LYS A 61 1.59 1.62 -12.72
CA LYS A 61 2.10 2.96 -13.01
C LYS A 61 1.04 3.80 -13.71
#